data_AF-A0A8T6HUT3-F1
#
_entry.id   AF-A0A8T6HUT3-F1
#
_cell.length_a   1.000
_cell.length_b   1.000
_cell.length_c   1.000
_cell.angle_alpha   90.00
_cell.angle_beta   90.00
_cell.angle_gamma   90.00
#
_symmetry.space_group_name_H-M   'P 1'
#
loop_
_entity.id
_entity.type
_entity.pdbx_description
1 polymer ?
#
loop_
_entity_poly.entity_id
_entity_poly.type
_entity_poly.pdbx_seq_one_letter_code
_entity_poly.pdbx_strand_id
1 'polypeptide(L)'
;MSAGLVGRKIGMSRVFTPEGVSIPVTVVEVLPNRVTQVRTESVDGYHGIQITTGERRPGRVSKPMKGHFAKAGVEPGRGVWEFRLEEPAGIEPGGELTVGLLSEGMKVDVSGRSIGKGFSGVMKRYGFGGGRASHGNSKAHRLGGSIGNAQDPGRVFKGKKMAGHQGDRKMVQQNLDVVKVDSDRNIVFISGSIPGSKGTDVIIRPAVKNGQKLDLSVSGQEASEGQNHDD
;
A
#
# COMPACT_ATOMS: atom_id res chain seq x y z
N MET A 1 1.38 -2.31 -16.14
CA MET A 1 1.37 -2.25 -14.66
C MET A 1 1.96 -3.54 -14.11
N SER A 2 2.70 -3.48 -13.00
CA SER A 2 3.36 -4.64 -12.37
C SER A 2 2.59 -5.14 -11.14
N ALA A 3 2.82 -6.40 -10.77
CA ALA A 3 2.34 -6.94 -9.50
C ALA A 3 2.93 -6.18 -8.33
N GLY A 4 2.34 -6.34 -7.15
CA GLY A 4 2.87 -5.80 -5.92
C GLY A 4 2.59 -6.73 -4.76
N LEU A 5 3.09 -6.33 -3.59
CA LEU A 5 2.96 -7.08 -2.35
C LEU A 5 2.07 -6.32 -1.38
N VAL A 6 1.25 -7.05 -0.63
CA VAL A 6 0.49 -6.52 0.50
C VAL A 6 1.29 -6.81 1.76
N GLY A 7 1.63 -5.74 2.47
CA GLY A 7 2.30 -5.79 3.75
C GLY A 7 1.49 -5.11 4.85
N ARG A 8 1.97 -5.21 6.09
CA ARG A 8 1.40 -4.57 7.28
C ARG A 8 2.44 -3.66 7.90
N LYS A 9 2.08 -2.38 8.09
CA LYS A 9 2.98 -1.41 8.71
C LYS A 9 3.21 -1.74 10.18
N ILE A 10 4.43 -2.13 10.58
CA ILE A 10 4.75 -2.47 11.98
C ILE A 10 5.12 -1.22 12.78
N GLY A 11 5.84 -0.28 12.18
CA GLY A 11 6.35 0.88 12.90
C GLY A 11 7.41 1.63 12.12
N MET A 12 8.12 2.51 12.82
CA MET A 12 9.25 3.25 12.27
C MET A 12 10.48 3.02 13.14
N SER A 13 11.63 2.98 12.50
CA SER A 13 12.95 2.89 13.13
C SER A 13 13.94 3.74 12.34
N ARG A 14 15.22 3.63 12.67
CA ARG A 14 16.32 4.19 11.87
C ARG A 14 17.36 3.10 11.62
N VAL A 15 18.02 3.15 10.47
CA VAL A 15 19.16 2.32 10.12
C VAL A 15 20.37 3.22 9.96
N PHE A 16 21.52 2.80 10.48
CA PHE A 16 22.78 3.50 10.29
C PHE A 16 23.54 2.83 9.15
N THR A 17 23.98 3.62 8.18
CA THR A 17 24.86 3.14 7.12
C THR A 17 26.30 3.01 7.65
N PRO A 18 27.17 2.24 6.97
CA PRO A 18 28.58 2.14 7.33
C PRO A 18 29.31 3.49 7.40
N GLU A 19 28.84 4.48 6.64
CA GLU A 19 29.37 5.85 6.59
C GLU A 19 28.88 6.73 7.75
N GLY A 20 28.10 6.18 8.68
CA GLY A 20 27.55 6.89 9.84
C GLY A 20 26.27 7.68 9.56
N VAL A 21 25.67 7.55 8.37
CA VAL A 21 24.43 8.26 8.02
C VAL A 21 23.22 7.55 8.64
N SER A 22 22.35 8.31 9.32
CA SER A 22 21.10 7.79 9.88
C SER A 22 19.94 7.94 8.90
N ILE A 23 19.42 6.83 8.39
CA ILE A 23 18.26 6.80 7.49
C ILE A 23 17.00 6.43 8.28
N PRO A 24 15.96 7.29 8.33
CA PRO A 24 14.68 6.92 8.91
C PRO A 24 13.96 5.91 8.00
N VAL A 25 13.47 4.82 8.59
CA VAL A 25 12.81 3.74 7.85
C VAL A 25 11.46 3.38 8.46
N THR A 26 10.49 3.05 7.62
CA THR A 26 9.27 2.38 8.02
C THR A 26 9.46 0.87 7.84
N VAL A 27 9.13 0.12 8.89
CA VAL A 27 9.20 -1.34 8.93
C VAL A 27 7.85 -1.90 8.50
N VAL A 28 7.85 -2.74 7.46
CA VAL A 28 6.65 -3.39 6.92
C VAL A 28 6.84 -4.90 6.93
N GLU A 29 5.89 -5.61 7.54
CA GLU A 29 5.82 -7.07 7.51
C GLU A 29 5.09 -7.50 6.23
N VAL A 30 5.69 -8.39 5.45
CA VAL A 30 5.15 -8.92 4.19
C VAL A 30 5.06 -10.43 4.31
N LEU A 31 4.05 -10.91 5.05
CA LEU A 31 3.72 -12.34 5.09
C LEU A 31 3.43 -12.88 3.67
N PRO A 32 3.63 -14.18 3.41
CA PRO A 32 3.35 -14.77 2.10
C PRO A 32 2.01 -14.32 1.52
N ASN A 33 2.07 -13.77 0.31
CA ASN A 33 0.95 -13.25 -0.43
C ASN A 33 0.45 -14.35 -1.37
N ARG A 34 -0.59 -15.06 -0.94
CA ARG A 34 -1.12 -16.23 -1.64
C ARG A 34 -2.09 -15.81 -2.75
N VAL A 35 -1.94 -16.38 -3.94
CA VAL A 35 -2.78 -16.09 -5.09
C VAL A 35 -4.11 -16.83 -4.97
N THR A 36 -5.21 -16.10 -4.88
CA THR A 36 -6.56 -16.67 -4.78
C THR A 36 -7.22 -16.85 -6.14
N GLN A 37 -6.91 -15.99 -7.10
CA GLN A 37 -7.50 -16.06 -8.43
C GLN A 37 -6.61 -15.33 -9.44
N VAL A 38 -6.49 -15.90 -10.63
CA VAL A 38 -5.90 -15.23 -11.80
C VAL A 38 -7.05 -14.73 -12.69
N ARG A 39 -6.98 -13.46 -13.10
CA ARG A 39 -7.94 -12.80 -13.98
C ARG A 39 -7.41 -12.83 -15.41
N THR A 40 -8.25 -13.27 -16.33
CA THR A 40 -7.90 -13.39 -17.76
C THR A 40 -8.79 -12.47 -18.60
N GLU A 41 -8.26 -12.01 -19.73
CA GLU A 41 -9.01 -11.13 -20.64
C GLU A 41 -10.30 -11.78 -21.15
N SER A 42 -10.28 -13.08 -21.42
CA SER A 42 -11.45 -13.83 -21.94
C SER A 42 -12.63 -13.92 -20.97
N VAL A 43 -12.38 -13.95 -19.66
CA VAL A 43 -13.43 -14.13 -18.63
C VAL A 43 -13.76 -12.80 -17.95
N ASP A 44 -12.74 -11.99 -17.64
CA ASP A 44 -12.87 -10.80 -16.80
C ASP A 44 -12.70 -9.48 -17.58
N GLY A 45 -12.24 -9.53 -18.83
CA GLY A 45 -12.00 -8.35 -19.67
C GLY A 45 -10.71 -7.59 -19.35
N TYR A 46 -9.84 -8.14 -18.50
CA TYR A 46 -8.51 -7.60 -18.21
C TYR A 46 -7.60 -8.68 -17.58
N HIS A 47 -6.29 -8.44 -17.60
CA HIS A 47 -5.31 -9.28 -16.92
C HIS A 47 -5.03 -8.79 -15.50
N GLY A 48 -4.97 -9.72 -14.55
CA GLY A 48 -4.62 -9.41 -13.18
C GLY A 48 -4.51 -10.62 -12.29
N ILE A 49 -4.06 -10.38 -11.07
CA ILE A 49 -4.02 -11.38 -10.01
C ILE A 49 -4.75 -10.85 -8.77
N GLN A 50 -5.44 -11.75 -8.11
CA GLN A 50 -6.05 -11.52 -6.82
C GLN A 50 -5.25 -12.30 -5.78
N ILE A 51 -4.91 -11.63 -4.69
CA ILE A 51 -4.10 -12.19 -3.62
C ILE A 51 -4.75 -11.98 -2.25
N THR A 52 -4.34 -12.82 -1.30
CA THR A 52 -4.68 -12.72 0.12
C THR A 52 -3.42 -12.87 0.96
N THR A 53 -3.43 -12.36 2.19
CA THR A 53 -2.29 -12.44 3.11
C THR A 53 -2.76 -12.51 4.56
N GLY A 54 -1.91 -13.07 5.42
CA GLY A 54 -2.19 -13.33 6.83
C GLY A 54 -3.23 -14.42 7.02
N GLU A 55 -3.82 -14.44 8.22
CA GLU A 55 -4.74 -15.50 8.62
C GLU A 55 -6.03 -14.91 9.20
N ARG A 56 -7.13 -15.59 8.93
CA ARG A 56 -8.43 -15.29 9.53
C ARG A 56 -9.09 -16.58 9.96
N ARG A 57 -9.45 -16.66 11.25
CA ARG A 57 -10.11 -17.84 11.83
C ARG A 57 -11.28 -18.28 10.94
N PRO A 58 -11.38 -19.57 10.56
CA PRO A 58 -12.42 -20.07 9.64
C PRO A 58 -13.85 -19.72 10.08
N GLY A 59 -14.12 -19.66 11.38
CA GLY A 59 -15.42 -19.23 11.92
C GLY A 59 -15.81 -17.78 11.62
N ARG A 60 -14.85 -16.90 11.29
CA ARG A 60 -15.06 -15.47 10.98
C ARG A 60 -15.08 -15.18 9.48
N VAL A 61 -15.01 -16.20 8.63
CA VAL A 61 -15.06 -16.09 7.16
C VAL A 61 -16.48 -16.40 6.71
N SER A 62 -17.04 -15.59 5.81
CA SER A 62 -18.37 -15.83 5.26
C SER A 62 -18.37 -17.06 4.36
N LYS A 63 -19.52 -17.76 4.26
CA LYS A 63 -19.66 -18.98 3.46
C LYS A 63 -19.19 -18.83 1.99
N PRO A 64 -19.51 -17.72 1.27
CA PRO A 64 -19.02 -17.53 -0.09
C PRO A 64 -17.49 -17.42 -0.17
N MET A 65 -16.89 -16.68 0.76
CA MET A 65 -15.43 -16.52 0.79
C MET A 65 -14.71 -17.83 1.13
N LYS A 66 -15.31 -18.69 1.96
CA LYS A 66 -14.75 -20.03 2.21
C LYS A 66 -14.65 -20.87 0.94
N GLY A 67 -15.72 -20.90 0.14
CA GLY A 67 -15.71 -21.60 -1.14
C GLY A 67 -14.68 -21.01 -2.12
N HIS A 68 -14.53 -19.69 -2.11
CA HIS A 68 -13.54 -18.98 -2.93
C HIS A 68 -12.10 -19.39 -2.57
N PHE A 69 -11.74 -19.35 -1.28
CA PHE A 69 -10.42 -19.75 -0.82
C PHE A 69 -10.16 -21.25 -1.02
N ALA A 70 -11.16 -22.10 -0.77
CA ALA A 70 -11.05 -23.55 -0.98
C ALA A 70 -10.83 -23.92 -2.45
N LYS A 71 -11.47 -23.21 -3.39
CA LYS A 71 -11.27 -23.44 -4.83
C LYS A 71 -9.81 -23.19 -5.26
N ALA A 72 -9.14 -22.24 -4.61
CA ALA A 72 -7.75 -21.92 -4.88
C ALA A 72 -6.75 -22.72 -4.02
N GLY A 73 -7.22 -23.57 -3.09
CA GLY A 73 -6.37 -24.33 -2.19
C GLY A 73 -5.60 -23.49 -1.17
N VAL A 74 -6.06 -22.28 -0.86
CA VAL A 74 -5.33 -21.34 0.03
C VAL A 74 -6.06 -21.09 1.34
N GLU A 75 -5.29 -20.85 2.40
CA GLU A 75 -5.85 -20.48 3.70
C GLU A 75 -6.52 -19.08 3.69
N PRO A 76 -7.67 -18.90 4.36
CA PRO A 76 -8.36 -17.62 4.41
C PRO A 76 -7.50 -16.52 5.04
N GLY A 77 -7.25 -15.45 4.28
CA GLY A 77 -6.52 -14.29 4.77
C GLY A 77 -7.41 -13.19 5.36
N ARG A 78 -6.75 -12.12 5.81
CA ARG A 78 -7.42 -10.98 6.47
C ARG A 78 -8.22 -10.10 5.50
N GLY A 79 -7.82 -10.10 4.24
CA GLY A 79 -8.43 -9.34 3.15
C GLY A 79 -8.05 -9.91 1.79
N VAL A 80 -8.57 -9.28 0.74
CA VAL A 80 -8.32 -9.67 -0.64
C VAL A 80 -7.97 -8.41 -1.42
N TRP A 81 -6.91 -8.48 -2.21
CA TRP A 81 -6.41 -7.36 -3.00
C TRP A 81 -6.17 -7.81 -4.43
N GLU A 82 -6.27 -6.87 -5.36
CA GLU A 82 -6.11 -7.14 -6.79
C GLU A 82 -5.02 -6.25 -7.39
N PHE A 83 -4.25 -6.83 -8.30
CA PHE A 83 -3.21 -6.19 -9.07
C PHE A 83 -3.47 -6.42 -10.55
N ARG A 84 -3.59 -5.33 -11.31
CA ARG A 84 -3.68 -5.40 -12.76
C ARG A 84 -2.29 -5.57 -13.36
N LEU A 85 -2.19 -6.49 -14.31
CA LEU A 85 -0.95 -6.85 -14.98
C LEU A 85 -1.07 -6.59 -16.47
N GLU A 86 0.06 -6.44 -17.15
CA GLU A 86 0.11 -6.48 -18.62
C GLU A 86 -0.13 -7.92 -19.10
N GLU A 87 0.55 -8.88 -18.48
CA GLU A 87 0.36 -10.31 -18.72
C GLU A 87 0.58 -11.08 -17.39
N PRO A 88 -0.27 -12.06 -17.04
CA PRO A 88 -0.14 -12.82 -15.79
C PRO A 88 0.77 -14.06 -15.92
N ALA A 89 1.69 -14.07 -16.88
CA ALA A 89 2.49 -15.26 -17.22
C ALA A 89 3.24 -15.83 -16.00
N GLY A 90 3.07 -17.14 -15.77
CA GLY A 90 3.78 -17.89 -14.73
C GLY A 90 3.16 -17.88 -13.33
N ILE A 91 1.98 -17.26 -13.14
CA ILE A 91 1.30 -17.23 -11.85
C ILE A 91 0.06 -18.11 -11.89
N GLU A 92 0.00 -19.10 -10.99
CA GLU A 92 -1.15 -19.97 -10.81
C GLU A 92 -1.89 -19.68 -9.48
N PRO A 93 -3.20 -19.96 -9.39
CA PRO A 93 -3.90 -19.99 -8.11
C PRO A 93 -3.20 -20.94 -7.13
N GLY A 94 -2.99 -20.52 -5.89
CA GLY A 94 -2.21 -21.26 -4.90
C GLY A 94 -0.73 -20.85 -4.82
N GLY A 95 -0.19 -20.17 -5.83
CA GLY A 95 1.17 -19.63 -5.80
C GLY A 95 1.35 -18.60 -4.68
N GLU A 96 2.58 -18.46 -4.19
CA GLU A 96 2.93 -17.51 -3.13
C GLU A 96 3.93 -16.46 -3.63
N LEU A 97 3.66 -15.20 -3.30
CA LEU A 97 4.57 -14.08 -3.51
C LEU A 97 5.18 -13.70 -2.15
N THR A 98 6.50 -13.79 -2.03
CA THR A 98 7.22 -13.53 -0.78
C THR A 98 7.92 -12.17 -0.81
N VAL A 99 8.51 -11.76 0.32
CA VAL A 99 9.28 -10.52 0.40
C VAL A 99 10.52 -10.53 -0.49
N GLY A 100 11.03 -11.71 -0.87
CA GLY A 100 12.23 -11.88 -1.69
C GLY A 100 12.12 -11.31 -3.11
N LEU A 101 10.91 -10.99 -3.57
CA LEU A 101 10.72 -10.27 -4.83
C LEU A 101 11.25 -8.82 -4.76
N LEU A 102 11.39 -8.26 -3.55
CA LEU A 102 11.99 -6.94 -3.33
C LEU A 102 13.50 -7.09 -3.14
N SER A 103 14.26 -6.22 -3.80
CA SER A 103 15.71 -6.12 -3.63
C SER A 103 16.11 -4.81 -2.95
N GLU A 104 17.26 -4.82 -2.28
CA GLU A 104 17.85 -3.61 -1.70
C GLU A 104 18.21 -2.61 -2.79
N GLY A 105 17.95 -1.32 -2.56
CA GLY A 105 18.12 -0.26 -3.55
C GLY A 105 16.99 -0.14 -4.58
N MET A 106 16.02 -1.05 -4.60
CA MET A 106 14.84 -0.95 -5.44
C MET A 106 13.98 0.25 -5.03
N LYS A 107 13.39 0.97 -6.01
CA LYS A 107 12.40 2.02 -5.74
C LYS A 107 10.98 1.47 -5.77
N VAL A 108 10.22 1.81 -4.75
CA VAL A 108 8.84 1.35 -4.56
C VAL A 108 7.87 2.51 -4.33
N ASP A 109 6.65 2.33 -4.81
CA ASP A 109 5.48 3.15 -4.50
C ASP A 109 4.63 2.41 -3.46
N VAL A 110 4.41 3.04 -2.31
CA VAL A 110 3.61 2.46 -1.23
C VAL A 110 2.28 3.17 -1.11
N SER A 111 1.21 2.40 -1.24
CA SER A 111 -0.16 2.88 -1.13
C SER A 111 -0.86 2.35 0.12
N GLY A 112 -1.67 3.19 0.75
CA GLY A 112 -2.39 2.84 1.97
C GLY A 112 -3.50 3.84 2.28
N ARG A 113 -4.33 3.56 3.29
CA ARG A 113 -5.28 4.56 3.82
C ARG A 113 -4.56 5.47 4.79
N SER A 114 -4.68 6.77 4.57
CA SER A 114 -4.15 7.80 5.47
C SER A 114 -4.86 7.80 6.82
N ILE A 115 -4.16 8.25 7.88
CA ILE A 115 -4.73 8.36 9.23
C ILE A 115 -5.92 9.32 9.21
N GLY A 116 -7.07 8.86 9.71
CA GLY A 116 -8.27 9.68 9.88
C GLY A 116 -8.06 10.78 10.92
N LYS A 117 -8.48 12.00 10.60
CA LYS A 117 -8.37 13.19 11.48
C LYS A 117 -9.74 13.75 11.89
N GLY A 118 -10.83 13.07 11.53
CA GLY A 118 -12.21 13.48 11.80
C GLY A 118 -12.60 14.75 11.05
N PHE A 119 -13.63 15.45 11.55
CA PHE A 119 -14.03 16.76 11.03
C PHE A 119 -12.95 17.80 11.37
N SER A 120 -12.33 18.36 10.33
CA SER A 120 -11.23 19.31 10.47
C SER A 120 -11.62 20.68 9.91
N GLY A 121 -11.31 21.73 10.67
CA GLY A 121 -11.44 23.11 10.22
C GLY A 121 -10.50 23.45 9.05
N VAL A 122 -10.77 24.57 8.39
CA VAL A 122 -10.05 25.01 7.17
C VAL A 122 -8.55 25.19 7.37
N MET A 123 -8.11 25.64 8.55
CA MET A 123 -6.68 25.81 8.85
C MET A 123 -5.95 24.46 8.86
N LYS A 124 -6.47 23.44 9.56
CA LYS A 124 -5.87 22.10 9.61
C LYS A 124 -6.02 21.33 8.29
N ARG A 125 -7.13 21.54 7.58
CA ARG A 125 -7.44 20.82 6.34
C ARG A 125 -6.69 21.35 5.12
N TYR A 126 -6.52 22.67 5.04
CA TYR A 126 -6.00 23.35 3.84
C TYR A 126 -4.91 24.39 4.12
N GLY A 127 -4.46 24.56 5.37
CA GLY A 127 -3.38 25.49 5.70
C GLY A 127 -3.77 26.96 5.64
N PHE A 128 -5.04 27.32 5.86
CA PHE A 128 -5.47 28.73 5.85
C PHE A 128 -4.81 29.52 6.99
N GLY A 129 -4.46 30.79 6.72
CA GLY A 129 -3.74 31.67 7.66
C GLY A 129 -4.56 32.17 8.86
N GLY A 130 -5.90 32.15 8.77
CA GLY A 130 -6.77 32.67 9.83
C GLY A 130 -6.85 34.20 9.89
N GLY A 131 -7.43 34.73 10.95
CA GLY A 131 -7.55 36.17 11.22
C GLY A 131 -6.62 36.65 12.33
N ARG A 132 -6.55 37.97 12.56
CA ARG A 132 -5.76 38.59 13.64
C ARG A 132 -6.18 38.06 15.02
N ALA A 133 -5.27 38.00 16.00
CA ALA A 133 -5.61 37.53 17.34
C ALA A 133 -6.13 38.66 18.26
N SER A 134 -5.41 39.79 18.36
CA SER A 134 -5.62 40.80 19.41
C SER A 134 -6.23 42.13 18.95
N HIS A 135 -5.95 42.57 17.72
CA HIS A 135 -6.37 43.89 17.24
C HIS A 135 -7.83 43.93 16.78
N GLY A 136 -8.76 43.95 17.73
CA GLY A 136 -10.20 44.17 17.49
C GLY A 136 -10.90 43.04 16.73
N ASN A 137 -10.31 41.85 16.63
CA ASN A 137 -10.94 40.74 15.94
C ASN A 137 -12.12 40.18 16.76
N SER A 138 -13.32 40.22 16.19
CA SER A 138 -14.51 39.62 16.78
C SER A 138 -14.68 38.17 16.33
N LYS A 139 -14.19 37.22 17.14
CA LYS A 139 -14.41 35.76 17.00
C LYS A 139 -14.00 35.14 15.65
N ALA A 140 -13.21 35.81 14.81
CA ALA A 140 -12.81 35.31 13.49
C ALA A 140 -11.38 34.78 13.42
N HIS A 141 -10.75 34.46 14.56
CA HIS A 141 -9.32 34.09 14.59
C HIS A 141 -8.98 32.87 13.72
N ARG A 142 -9.89 31.89 13.63
CA ARG A 142 -9.67 30.61 12.93
C ARG A 142 -10.66 30.34 11.80
N LEU A 143 -11.43 31.35 11.39
CA LEU A 143 -12.40 31.24 10.30
C LEU A 143 -11.71 31.24 8.93
N GLY A 144 -12.45 30.78 7.91
CA GLY A 144 -11.93 30.67 6.54
C GLY A 144 -11.96 31.94 5.70
N GLY A 145 -12.50 33.04 6.25
CA GLY A 145 -12.74 34.27 5.50
C GLY A 145 -13.89 34.13 4.50
N SER A 146 -13.85 34.94 3.45
CA SER A 146 -14.91 34.97 2.44
C SER A 146 -14.98 33.67 1.62
N ILE A 147 -16.21 33.24 1.35
CA ILE A 147 -16.50 32.03 0.57
C ILE A 147 -16.72 32.31 -0.92
N GLY A 148 -16.90 33.57 -1.34
CA GLY A 148 -17.19 33.95 -2.73
C GLY A 148 -17.35 35.46 -2.91
N ASN A 149 -17.79 35.84 -4.11
CA ASN A 149 -18.15 37.23 -4.45
C ASN A 149 -19.64 37.50 -4.11
N ALA A 150 -20.07 38.75 -4.27
CA ALA A 150 -21.45 39.19 -4.01
C ALA A 150 -22.40 38.80 -5.17
N GLN A 151 -22.86 39.76 -5.98
CA GLN A 151 -23.96 39.56 -6.94
C GLN A 151 -23.60 38.62 -8.10
N ASP A 152 -22.47 38.87 -8.77
CA ASP A 152 -21.98 38.03 -9.87
C ASP A 152 -20.74 37.28 -9.41
N PRO A 153 -20.74 35.92 -9.33
CA PRO A 153 -21.67 34.94 -9.92
C PRO A 153 -22.84 34.49 -9.01
N GLY A 154 -23.06 35.12 -7.85
CA GLY A 154 -24.22 34.84 -6.98
C GLY A 154 -24.24 33.45 -6.34
N ARG A 155 -23.12 32.72 -6.38
CA ARG A 155 -23.00 31.35 -5.84
C ARG A 155 -21.58 31.01 -5.44
N VAL A 156 -21.45 30.01 -4.57
CA VAL A 156 -20.16 29.41 -4.24
C VAL A 156 -19.76 28.42 -5.34
N PHE A 157 -18.51 28.52 -5.83
CA PHE A 157 -17.99 27.59 -6.83
C PHE A 157 -17.81 26.17 -6.26
N LYS A 158 -18.02 25.15 -7.11
CA LYS A 158 -17.73 23.74 -6.77
C LYS A 158 -16.23 23.59 -6.47
N GLY A 159 -15.90 22.74 -5.50
CA GLY A 159 -14.51 22.53 -5.08
C GLY A 159 -13.93 23.63 -4.17
N LYS A 160 -14.73 24.62 -3.75
CA LYS A 160 -14.31 25.61 -2.76
C LYS A 160 -13.85 24.92 -1.47
N LYS A 161 -12.64 25.26 -1.02
CA LYS A 161 -12.01 24.71 0.18
C LYS A 161 -12.79 25.12 1.45
N MET A 162 -13.41 24.16 2.13
CA MET A 162 -14.22 24.35 3.34
C MET A 162 -13.91 23.30 4.42
N ALA A 163 -14.36 23.51 5.65
CA ALA A 163 -14.21 22.53 6.72
C ALA A 163 -14.87 21.17 6.34
N GLY A 164 -14.39 20.08 6.92
CA GLY A 164 -14.94 18.75 6.64
C GLY A 164 -14.02 17.61 7.05
N HIS A 165 -14.43 16.38 6.75
CA HIS A 165 -13.65 15.19 7.07
C HIS A 165 -12.28 15.20 6.39
N GLN A 166 -11.22 14.97 7.16
CA GLN A 166 -9.83 14.90 6.71
C GLN A 166 -9.22 13.54 7.05
N GLY A 167 -8.40 13.00 6.15
CA GLY A 167 -7.80 11.68 6.30
C GLY A 167 -8.75 10.55 5.88
N ASP A 168 -8.39 9.32 6.23
CA ASP A 168 -9.08 8.08 5.82
C ASP A 168 -9.31 7.97 4.30
N ARG A 169 -8.33 8.46 3.53
CA ARG A 169 -8.33 8.39 2.07
C ARG A 169 -7.13 7.58 1.59
N LYS A 170 -7.30 6.88 0.48
CA LYS A 170 -6.20 6.19 -0.20
C LYS A 170 -5.18 7.23 -0.66
N MET A 171 -3.94 7.06 -0.23
CA MET A 171 -2.80 7.89 -0.60
C MET A 171 -1.68 6.97 -1.07
N VAL A 172 -0.81 7.49 -1.94
CA VAL A 172 0.37 6.80 -2.43
C VAL A 172 1.57 7.69 -2.16
N GLN A 173 2.59 7.14 -1.51
CA GLN A 173 3.90 7.75 -1.42
C GLN A 173 4.78 7.08 -2.46
N GLN A 174 5.40 7.88 -3.33
CA GLN A 174 6.13 7.36 -4.49
C GLN A 174 7.64 7.43 -4.29
N ASN A 175 8.38 6.63 -5.07
CA ASN A 175 9.84 6.65 -5.18
C ASN A 175 10.55 6.49 -3.83
N LEU A 176 10.04 5.62 -2.96
CA LEU A 176 10.71 5.27 -1.71
C LEU A 176 11.76 4.19 -1.96
N ASP A 177 12.88 4.24 -1.25
CA ASP A 177 13.96 3.27 -1.39
C ASP A 177 13.76 2.09 -0.44
N VAL A 178 13.96 0.87 -0.95
CA VAL A 178 14.12 -0.31 -0.12
C VAL A 178 15.53 -0.32 0.45
N VAL A 179 15.64 -0.12 1.76
CA VAL A 179 16.93 0.01 2.47
C VAL A 179 17.49 -1.36 2.84
N LYS A 180 16.62 -2.27 3.27
CA LYS A 180 17.00 -3.61 3.68
C LYS A 180 15.83 -4.58 3.52
N VAL A 181 16.12 -5.81 3.16
CA VAL A 181 15.14 -6.92 3.12
C VAL A 181 15.59 -8.02 4.07
N ASP A 182 14.67 -8.51 4.90
CA ASP A 182 14.88 -9.62 5.82
C ASP A 182 13.86 -10.71 5.50
N SER A 183 14.29 -11.71 4.72
CA SER A 183 13.44 -12.80 4.26
C SER A 183 13.05 -13.76 5.38
N ASP A 184 13.93 -14.00 6.35
CA ASP A 184 13.66 -14.91 7.47
C ASP A 184 12.50 -14.41 8.33
N ARG A 185 12.44 -13.10 8.54
CA ARG A 185 11.39 -12.44 9.33
C ARG A 185 10.24 -11.93 8.48
N ASN A 186 10.32 -12.04 7.16
CA ASN A 186 9.36 -11.46 6.21
C ASN A 186 9.18 -9.94 6.42
N ILE A 187 10.27 -9.20 6.62
CA ILE A 187 10.24 -7.76 6.89
C ILE A 187 11.00 -7.01 5.80
N VAL A 188 10.44 -5.87 5.37
CA VAL A 188 11.12 -4.90 4.52
C VAL A 188 11.25 -3.55 5.22
N PHE A 189 12.41 -2.94 5.07
CA PHE A 189 12.72 -1.60 5.55
C PHE A 189 12.65 -0.61 4.38
N ILE A 190 11.67 0.28 4.42
CA ILE A 190 11.44 1.27 3.36
C ILE A 190 11.81 2.65 3.90
N SER A 191 12.55 3.43 3.12
CA SER A 191 12.99 4.76 3.52
C SER A 191 11.79 5.71 3.74
N GLY A 192 11.90 6.56 4.76
CA GLY A 192 10.91 7.58 5.06
C GLY A 192 9.60 7.07 5.65
N SER A 193 8.52 7.82 5.41
CA SER A 193 7.20 7.60 6.00
C SER A 193 6.20 7.06 4.98
N ILE A 194 5.42 6.07 5.40
CA ILE A 194 4.35 5.45 4.62
C ILE A 194 2.96 5.85 5.16
N PRO A 195 1.93 6.03 4.30
CA PRO A 195 0.56 6.30 4.75
C PRO A 195 -0.01 5.23 5.69
N GLY A 196 -0.78 5.69 6.68
CA GLY A 196 -1.50 4.81 7.63
C GLY A 196 -0.84 4.71 9.00
N SER A 197 -1.61 4.20 9.96
CA SER A 197 -1.15 3.93 11.32
C SER A 197 -0.42 2.58 11.40
N LYS A 198 0.20 2.31 12.55
CA LYS A 198 0.71 0.97 12.86
C LYS A 198 -0.43 -0.06 12.75
N GLY A 199 -0.13 -1.22 12.18
CA GLY A 199 -1.03 -2.35 12.00
C GLY A 199 -1.93 -2.27 10.76
N THR A 200 -1.88 -1.18 9.97
CA THR A 200 -2.66 -1.03 8.73
C THR A 200 -2.00 -1.76 7.57
N ASP A 201 -2.82 -2.34 6.69
CA ASP A 201 -2.36 -2.93 5.44
C ASP A 201 -1.94 -1.85 4.45
N VAL A 202 -0.77 -2.07 3.85
CA VAL A 202 -0.17 -1.22 2.83
C VAL A 202 0.16 -2.08 1.62
N ILE A 203 0.07 -1.49 0.44
CA ILE A 203 0.39 -2.16 -0.81
C ILE A 203 1.65 -1.54 -1.37
N ILE A 204 2.68 -2.35 -1.51
CA ILE A 204 3.98 -2.01 -2.08
C ILE A 204 3.96 -2.42 -3.54
N ARG A 205 4.29 -1.50 -4.44
CA ARG A 205 4.47 -1.76 -5.87
C ARG A 205 5.82 -1.21 -6.32
N PRO A 206 6.40 -1.71 -7.41
CA PRO A 206 7.51 -1.04 -8.07
C PRO A 206 7.16 0.40 -8.44
N ALA A 207 8.13 1.29 -8.34
CA ALA A 207 7.94 2.70 -8.66
C ALA A 207 7.63 2.87 -10.15
N VAL A 208 6.47 3.46 -10.45
CA VAL A 208 5.99 3.66 -11.83
C VAL A 208 6.95 4.57 -12.63
N LYS A 209 7.60 5.53 -11.96
CA LYS A 209 8.47 6.54 -12.60
C LYS A 209 9.87 6.02 -12.91
N ASN A 210 10.28 4.91 -12.32
CA ASN A 210 11.64 4.35 -12.48
C ASN A 210 11.67 3.11 -13.39
N GLY A 211 10.52 2.65 -13.88
CA GLY A 211 10.43 1.57 -14.87
C GLY A 211 10.84 0.18 -14.36
N GLN A 212 11.18 0.02 -13.08
CA GLN A 212 11.51 -1.28 -12.50
C GLN A 212 10.26 -2.16 -12.45
N LYS A 213 10.39 -3.43 -12.85
CA LYS A 213 9.35 -4.46 -12.74
C LYS A 213 9.80 -5.49 -11.71
N LEU A 214 8.84 -6.08 -10.98
CA LEU A 214 9.12 -7.29 -10.19
C LEU A 214 9.24 -8.45 -11.16
N ASP A 215 10.29 -9.24 -10.99
CA ASP A 215 10.30 -10.58 -11.54
C ASP A 215 9.32 -11.43 -10.73
N LEU A 216 8.41 -12.10 -11.41
CA LEU A 216 7.34 -12.91 -10.79
C LEU A 216 7.54 -14.40 -11.07
N SER A 217 8.68 -14.78 -11.64
CA SER A 217 9.07 -16.17 -11.76
C SER A 217 9.23 -16.78 -10.35
N VAL A 218 8.56 -17.90 -10.13
CA VAL A 218 8.47 -18.59 -8.85
C VAL A 218 9.87 -19.03 -8.41
N SER A 219 10.38 -18.48 -7.30
CA SER A 219 11.54 -19.02 -6.61
C SER A 219 11.13 -20.32 -5.89
N GLY A 220 11.21 -21.45 -6.58
CA GLY A 220 10.79 -22.73 -6.00
C GLY A 220 10.76 -23.93 -6.95
N GLN A 221 11.79 -24.12 -7.77
CA GLN A 221 12.15 -25.45 -8.29
C GLN A 221 13.69 -25.55 -8.32
N GLU A 222 14.30 -25.88 -7.20
CA GLU A 222 15.58 -26.59 -7.25
C GLU A 222 15.26 -28.01 -7.76
N ALA A 223 15.39 -28.19 -9.07
CA ALA A 223 15.47 -29.52 -9.64
C ALA A 223 16.75 -30.17 -9.09
N SER A 224 16.58 -31.11 -8.17
CA SER A 224 17.65 -32.03 -7.79
C SER A 224 17.97 -32.89 -9.02
N GLU A 225 18.91 -32.45 -9.84
CA GLU A 225 19.62 -33.34 -10.76
C GLU A 225 20.37 -34.35 -9.91
N GLY A 226 19.78 -35.54 -9.79
CA GLY A 226 20.47 -36.72 -9.32
C GLY A 226 21.64 -36.99 -10.26
N GLN A 227 22.85 -36.73 -9.78
CA GLN A 227 24.06 -37.29 -10.36
C GLN A 227 24.03 -38.80 -10.11
N ASN A 228 23.53 -39.55 -11.09
CA ASN A 228 23.93 -40.94 -11.28
C ASN A 228 25.42 -40.92 -11.61
N HIS A 229 26.26 -41.35 -10.67
CA HIS A 229 27.63 -41.71 -10.97
C HIS A 229 27.66 -43.23 -11.08
N ASP A 230 27.62 -43.72 -12.33
CA ASP A 230 28.15 -45.02 -12.70
C ASP A 230 29.68 -44.94 -12.60
N ASP A 231 30.26 -45.75 -11.72
CA ASP A 231 31.55 -46.46 -11.84
C ASP A 231 31.71 -47.45 -10.67
#